data_AF-A0A1E3IR83-F1
#
_entry.id   AF-A0A1E3IR83-F1
#
_cell.length_a   1.000
_cell.length_b   1.000
_cell.length_c   1.000
_cell.angle_alpha   90.00
_cell.angle_beta   90.00
_cell.angle_gamma   90.00
#
_symmetry.space_group_name_H-M   'P 1'
#
loop_
_entity.id
_entity.type
_entity.pdbx_description
1 polymer ?
#
loop_
_entity_poly.entity_id
_entity_poly.type
_entity_poly.pdbx_seq_one_letter_code
_entity_poly.pdbx_strand_id
1 'polypeptide(L)'
;MSNDNPESSAQALERYILAQLEGLSLSAPQDDIEMMARFVEEEGLEREEKAEGVKGMLEGVVDGGELPEEGVDEMLDRVIDEQTRLHELDLEREREEAEANRSPSPEKFDASNILSTLTPEELAAARRQALLRQYAYVDGEEGSSEFPLPGAPDAEGRGGAPPKGEKARELEAKRQAAERQRMIQEALYRDGRKKKHRKNEEVDLLAPNLNKEKAHFVMAAQREQQKKASQDRKERDKAALDKQRADQAKAKADKQKKAAKQERRA
;
A
#
# COMPACT_ATOMS: atom_id res chain seq x y z
N MET A 1 30.11 22.49 -2.87
CA MET A 1 29.40 21.37 -3.51
C MET A 1 28.36 20.92 -2.50
N SER A 2 27.11 21.29 -2.73
CA SER A 2 25.99 20.97 -1.83
C SER A 2 25.60 19.52 -2.10
N ASN A 3 25.86 18.63 -1.14
CA ASN A 3 25.33 17.27 -1.16
C ASN A 3 23.85 17.35 -0.77
N ASP A 4 22.99 17.70 -1.71
CA ASP A 4 21.53 17.69 -1.55
C ASP A 4 20.99 16.25 -1.70
N ASN A 5 21.56 15.31 -0.95
CA ASN A 5 20.85 14.07 -0.66
C ASN A 5 19.91 14.36 0.51
N PRO A 6 18.64 13.91 0.48
CA PRO A 6 17.77 14.01 1.64
C PRO A 6 18.48 13.31 2.80
N GLU A 7 18.79 14.05 3.85
CA GLU A 7 19.44 13.50 5.04
C GLU A 7 18.55 12.40 5.61
N SER A 8 19.13 11.23 5.83
CA SER A 8 18.45 10.11 6.50
C SER A 8 18.13 10.53 7.93
N SER A 9 17.02 10.07 8.50
CA SER A 9 16.66 10.32 9.91
C SER A 9 17.80 9.97 10.88
N ALA A 10 18.47 8.83 10.66
CA ALA A 10 19.68 8.46 11.40
C ALA A 10 20.80 9.51 11.35
N GLN A 11 21.09 10.07 10.16
CA GLN A 11 22.11 11.11 10.01
C GLN A 11 21.71 12.44 10.66
N ALA A 12 20.41 12.75 10.67
CA ALA A 12 19.88 13.90 11.38
C ALA A 12 20.02 13.73 12.90
N LEU A 13 19.75 12.53 13.41
CA LEU A 13 19.90 12.20 14.82
C LEU A 13 21.37 12.24 15.27
N GLU A 14 22.29 11.71 14.48
CA GLU A 14 23.74 11.79 14.75
C GLU A 14 24.22 13.24 14.91
N ARG A 15 23.81 14.12 13.99
CA ARG A 15 24.15 15.54 14.07
C ARG A 15 23.55 16.23 15.28
N TYR A 16 22.33 15.84 15.64
CA TYR A 16 21.65 16.37 16.82
C TYR A 16 22.38 15.96 18.10
N ILE A 17 22.74 14.67 18.23
CA ILE A 17 23.54 14.16 19.35
C ILE A 17 24.86 14.90 19.44
N LEU A 18 25.56 15.08 18.32
CA LEU A 18 26.82 15.84 18.27
C LEU A 18 26.64 17.28 18.76
N ALA A 19 25.61 18.00 18.29
CA ALA A 19 25.31 19.36 18.72
C ALA A 19 24.97 19.45 20.22
N GLN A 20 24.29 18.44 20.76
CA GLN A 20 23.98 18.38 22.18
C GLN A 20 25.23 18.12 23.04
N LEU A 21 26.13 17.23 22.59
CA LEU A 21 27.41 16.97 23.25
C LEU A 21 28.31 18.21 23.24
N GLU A 22 28.38 18.92 22.10
CA GLU A 22 29.07 20.21 22.01
C GLU A 22 28.50 21.25 22.99
N GLY A 23 27.18 21.26 23.17
CA GLY A 23 26.50 22.13 24.15
C GLY A 23 26.91 21.86 25.60
N LEU A 24 27.29 20.62 25.91
CA LEU A 24 27.83 20.18 27.21
C LEU A 24 29.36 20.21 27.25
N SER A 25 30.02 20.73 26.21
CA SER A 25 31.49 20.71 26.05
C SER A 25 32.10 19.30 26.08
N LEU A 26 31.31 18.29 25.69
CA LEU A 26 31.74 16.90 25.56
C LEU A 26 32.08 16.60 24.11
N SER A 27 33.08 15.74 23.91
CA SER A 27 33.50 15.27 22.59
C SER A 27 33.51 13.75 22.60
N ALA A 28 32.82 13.15 21.64
CA ALA A 28 32.80 11.70 21.41
C ALA A 28 33.28 11.40 19.98
N PRO A 29 33.96 10.26 19.74
CA PRO A 29 34.25 9.77 18.39
C PRO A 29 32.97 9.59 17.56
N GLN A 30 33.07 9.81 16.25
CA GLN A 30 31.93 9.70 15.34
C GLN A 30 31.30 8.30 15.37
N ASP A 31 32.12 7.24 15.48
CA ASP A 31 31.64 5.86 15.53
C ASP A 31 30.76 5.59 16.76
N ASP A 32 31.06 6.25 17.89
CA ASP A 32 30.26 6.13 19.11
C ASP A 32 28.96 6.94 18.99
N ILE A 33 28.98 8.08 18.31
CA ILE A 33 27.78 8.87 18.01
C ILE A 33 26.82 8.08 17.11
N GLU A 34 27.34 7.40 16.09
CA GLU A 34 26.55 6.50 15.23
C GLU A 34 25.96 5.33 16.05
N MET A 35 26.74 4.76 16.97
CA MET A 35 26.26 3.69 17.85
C MET A 35 25.15 4.16 18.80
N MET A 36 25.30 5.34 19.39
CA MET A 36 24.27 5.96 20.23
C MET A 36 22.99 6.24 19.45
N ALA A 37 23.09 6.79 18.24
CA ALA A 37 21.94 7.02 17.37
C ALA A 37 21.19 5.71 17.08
N ARG A 38 21.91 4.65 16.69
CA ARG A 38 21.32 3.32 16.43
C ARG A 38 20.67 2.70 17.66
N PHE A 39 21.25 2.89 18.84
CA PHE A 39 20.70 2.38 20.08
C PHE A 39 19.38 3.08 20.45
N VAL A 40 19.30 4.41 20.27
CA VAL A 40 18.07 5.17 20.49
C VAL A 40 16.99 4.82 19.46
N GLU A 41 17.38 4.46 18.24
CA GLU A 41 16.45 3.97 17.21
C GLU A 41 15.89 2.56 17.47
N GLU A 42 16.52 1.76 18.32
CA GLU A 42 16.08 0.37 18.56
C GLU A 42 14.65 0.33 19.13
N GLU A 43 13.77 -0.40 18.43
CA GLU A 43 12.37 -0.60 18.82
C GLU A 43 12.30 -1.65 19.93
N GLY A 44 11.69 -1.29 21.07
CA GLY A 44 11.43 -2.22 22.17
C GLY A 44 12.09 -1.85 23.51
N LEU A 45 12.91 -0.80 23.53
CA LEU A 45 13.45 -0.22 24.76
C LEU A 45 12.56 0.92 25.27
N GLU A 46 12.36 0.97 26.58
CA GLU A 46 11.66 2.08 27.22
C GLU A 46 12.53 3.35 27.25
N ARG A 47 11.91 4.52 27.45
CA ARG A 47 12.62 5.82 27.48
C ARG A 47 13.77 5.83 28.50
N GLU A 48 13.52 5.28 29.69
CA GLU A 48 14.49 5.22 30.78
C GLU A 48 15.68 4.31 30.41
N GLU A 49 15.41 3.16 29.78
CA GLU A 49 16.45 2.22 29.31
C GLU A 49 17.31 2.82 28.19
N LYS A 50 16.68 3.59 27.29
CA LYS A 50 17.40 4.31 26.23
C LYS A 50 18.33 5.37 26.82
N ALA A 51 17.84 6.16 27.78
CA ALA A 51 18.65 7.16 28.45
C ALA A 51 19.80 6.52 29.23
N GLU A 52 19.54 5.48 30.03
CA GLU A 52 20.57 4.79 30.81
C GLU A 52 21.62 4.10 29.91
N GLY A 53 21.19 3.48 28.81
CA GLY A 53 22.10 2.83 27.87
C GLY A 53 23.02 3.81 27.15
N VAL A 54 22.50 4.95 26.68
CA VAL A 54 23.32 6.00 26.05
C VAL A 54 24.24 6.66 27.08
N LYS A 55 23.75 6.86 28.31
CA LYS A 55 24.58 7.36 29.42
C LYS A 55 25.77 6.44 29.69
N GLY A 56 25.55 5.13 29.78
CA GLY A 56 26.63 4.15 29.95
C GLY A 56 27.62 4.12 28.79
N MET A 57 27.17 4.36 27.55
CA MET A 57 28.08 4.53 26.40
C MET A 57 28.93 5.79 26.54
N LEU A 58 28.33 6.91 26.95
CA LEU A 58 29.05 8.17 27.16
C LEU A 58 30.08 8.08 28.30
N GLU A 59 29.77 7.38 29.39
CA GLU A 59 30.73 7.14 30.49
C GLU A 59 31.97 6.38 30.03
N GLY A 60 31.82 5.44 29.08
CA GLY A 60 32.92 4.68 28.50
C GLY A 60 33.75 5.44 27.47
N VAL A 61 33.21 6.52 26.90
CA VAL A 61 33.78 7.26 25.76
C VAL A 61 34.42 8.58 26.18
N VAL A 62 33.91 9.23 27.22
CA VAL A 62 34.45 10.51 27.71
C VAL A 62 35.77 10.27 28.45
N ASP A 63 36.84 10.87 27.93
CA ASP A 63 38.20 10.81 28.46
C ASP A 63 38.23 11.39 29.89
N GLY A 64 38.17 10.51 30.89
CA GLY A 64 38.10 10.88 32.32
C GLY A 64 37.00 10.17 33.11
N GLY A 65 36.04 9.50 32.46
CA GLY A 65 35.03 8.64 33.10
C GLY A 65 34.03 9.35 34.02
N GLU A 66 34.11 10.67 34.15
CA GLU A 66 33.19 11.49 34.94
C GLU A 66 32.34 12.34 34.00
N LEU A 67 31.08 11.95 33.84
CA LEU A 67 30.08 12.77 33.16
C LEU A 67 29.62 13.89 34.09
N PRO A 68 29.34 15.10 33.55
CA PRO A 68 28.63 16.11 34.31
C PRO A 68 27.26 15.57 34.72
N GLU A 69 26.98 15.45 36.02
CA GLU A 69 25.64 15.03 36.49
C GLU A 69 24.56 16.06 36.11
N GLU A 70 24.96 17.34 35.97
CA GLU A 70 24.06 18.40 35.55
C GLU A 70 23.94 18.47 34.02
N GLY A 71 22.72 18.25 33.53
CA GLY A 71 22.35 18.50 32.13
C GLY A 71 22.51 17.33 31.16
N VAL A 72 23.19 16.24 31.54
CA VAL A 72 23.28 15.02 30.71
C VAL A 72 21.93 14.33 30.60
N ASP A 73 21.20 14.17 31.71
CA ASP A 73 19.89 13.51 31.67
C ASP A 73 18.88 14.32 30.84
N GLU A 74 18.88 15.66 30.95
CA GLU A 74 18.05 16.54 30.11
C GLU A 74 18.41 16.46 28.63
N MET A 75 19.71 16.31 28.33
CA MET A 75 20.20 16.17 26.96
C MET A 75 19.72 14.86 26.34
N LEU A 76 19.81 13.75 27.09
CA LEU A 76 19.36 12.44 26.66
C LEU A 76 17.85 12.43 26.41
N ASP A 77 17.09 13.06 27.28
CA ASP A 77 15.65 13.27 27.08
C ASP A 77 15.35 14.00 25.77
N ARG A 78 16.09 15.06 25.46
CA ARG A 78 15.95 15.82 24.21
C ARG A 78 16.33 15.00 22.98
N VAL A 79 17.31 14.10 23.09
CA VAL A 79 17.71 13.19 21.99
C VAL A 79 16.59 12.19 21.70
N ILE A 80 15.96 11.63 22.73
CA ILE A 80 14.83 10.70 22.58
C ILE A 80 13.60 11.42 21.99
N ASP A 81 13.33 12.65 22.43
CA ASP A 81 12.24 13.46 21.88
C ASP A 81 12.47 13.79 20.39
N GLU A 82 13.71 14.12 19.99
CA GLU A 82 14.04 14.36 18.58
C GLU A 82 13.96 13.07 17.75
N GLN A 83 14.38 11.92 18.29
CA GLN A 83 14.19 10.63 17.63
C GLN A 83 12.70 10.33 17.39
N THR A 84 11.85 10.59 18.38
CA THR A 84 10.40 10.40 18.26
C THR A 84 9.83 11.29 17.14
N ARG A 85 10.22 12.57 17.11
CA ARG A 85 9.82 13.51 16.07
C ARG A 85 10.29 13.07 14.66
N LEU A 86 11.53 12.62 14.53
CA LEU A 86 12.08 12.14 13.25
C LEU A 86 11.35 10.88 12.77
N HIS A 87 11.03 9.97 13.69
CA HIS A 87 10.27 8.76 13.38
C HIS A 87 8.84 9.09 12.90
N GLU A 88 8.16 10.05 13.53
CA GLU A 88 6.85 10.52 13.07
C GLU A 88 6.91 11.11 11.65
N LEU A 89 7.94 11.90 11.34
CA LEU A 89 8.15 12.47 10.01
C LEU A 89 8.43 11.40 8.95
N ASP A 90 9.19 10.37 9.28
CA ASP A 90 9.43 9.24 8.38
C ASP A 90 8.15 8.44 8.13
N LEU A 91 7.35 8.19 9.17
CA LEU A 91 6.04 7.54 9.03
C LEU A 91 5.08 8.38 8.17
N GLU A 92 5.10 9.71 8.29
CA GLU A 92 4.31 10.60 7.44
C GLU A 92 4.79 10.54 5.99
N ARG A 93 6.10 10.58 5.76
CA ARG A 93 6.68 10.44 4.41
C ARG A 93 6.34 9.10 3.79
N GLU A 94 6.45 8.00 4.55
CA GLU A 94 6.05 6.68 4.09
C GLU A 94 4.55 6.58 3.79
N ARG A 95 3.69 7.27 4.57
CA ARG A 95 2.25 7.35 4.28
C ARG A 95 1.99 8.13 3.00
N GLU A 96 2.63 9.27 2.80
CA GLU A 96 2.50 10.07 1.58
C GLU A 96 3.01 9.33 0.35
N GLU A 97 4.16 8.64 0.46
CA GLU A 97 4.70 7.80 -0.59
C GLU A 97 3.82 6.57 -0.83
N ALA A 98 3.22 5.97 0.20
CA ALA A 98 2.25 4.88 0.05
C ALA A 98 0.92 5.37 -0.56
N GLU A 99 0.53 6.62 -0.34
CA GLU A 99 -0.62 7.25 -1.00
C GLU A 99 -0.30 7.62 -2.45
N ALA A 100 0.92 8.07 -2.75
CA ALA A 100 1.38 8.39 -4.11
C ALA A 100 1.64 7.12 -4.94
N ASN A 101 2.19 6.07 -4.33
CA ASN A 101 2.45 4.76 -4.94
C ASN A 101 1.23 3.84 -4.91
N ARG A 102 0.21 4.17 -4.11
CA ARG A 102 -1.17 3.84 -4.47
C ARG A 102 -1.43 4.60 -5.77
N SER A 103 -1.13 3.93 -6.89
CA SER A 103 -1.68 4.29 -8.21
C SER A 103 -3.09 4.78 -7.96
N PRO A 104 -3.50 5.97 -8.48
CA PRO A 104 -4.85 6.44 -8.27
C PRO A 104 -5.75 5.28 -8.66
N SER A 105 -6.34 4.63 -7.65
CA SER A 105 -7.34 3.61 -7.90
C SER A 105 -8.34 4.38 -8.73
N PRO A 106 -8.54 4.01 -10.02
CA PRO A 106 -9.17 4.88 -11.01
C PRO A 106 -10.33 5.51 -10.32
N GLU A 107 -10.26 6.85 -10.11
CA GLU A 107 -11.04 7.61 -9.13
C GLU A 107 -12.27 6.81 -8.82
N LYS A 108 -12.40 6.23 -7.61
CA LYS A 108 -13.57 5.40 -7.28
C LYS A 108 -14.77 6.26 -7.64
N PHE A 109 -15.33 6.05 -8.83
CA PHE A 109 -16.26 6.98 -9.41
C PHE A 109 -17.43 6.90 -8.48
N ASP A 110 -17.60 7.95 -7.68
CA ASP A 110 -18.59 7.93 -6.65
C ASP A 110 -19.91 7.93 -7.39
N ALA A 111 -20.59 6.79 -7.36
CA ALA A 111 -21.87 6.60 -8.03
C ALA A 111 -22.85 7.74 -7.68
N SER A 112 -22.71 8.32 -6.49
CA SER A 112 -23.41 9.51 -6.04
C SER A 112 -23.08 10.77 -6.86
N ASN A 113 -21.83 10.98 -7.28
CA ASN A 113 -21.39 12.14 -8.07
C ASN A 113 -21.88 12.07 -9.52
N ILE A 114 -21.99 10.88 -10.11
CA ILE A 114 -22.57 10.71 -11.45
C ILE A 114 -24.09 10.90 -11.42
N LEU A 115 -24.77 10.41 -10.38
CA LEU A 115 -26.22 10.57 -10.26
C LEU A 115 -26.64 11.99 -9.88
N SER A 116 -25.79 12.75 -9.18
CA SER A 116 -26.06 14.15 -8.82
C SER A 116 -25.86 15.13 -9.97
N THR A 117 -25.12 14.74 -11.02
CA THR A 117 -24.89 15.56 -12.22
C THR A 117 -25.98 15.39 -13.28
N LEU A 118 -26.91 14.45 -13.10
CA LEU A 118 -28.05 14.25 -13.99
C LEU A 118 -29.23 15.12 -13.56
N THR A 119 -29.97 15.64 -14.55
CA THR A 119 -31.25 16.31 -14.29
C THR A 119 -32.28 15.32 -13.76
N PRO A 120 -33.31 15.78 -13.01
CA PRO A 120 -34.34 14.89 -12.48
C PRO A 120 -35.10 14.11 -13.56
N GLU A 121 -35.27 14.68 -14.76
CA GLU A 121 -35.91 14.03 -15.90
C GLU A 121 -35.04 12.91 -16.50
N GLU A 122 -33.74 13.15 -16.67
CA GLU A 122 -32.78 12.16 -17.14
C GLU A 122 -32.62 10.99 -16.15
N LEU A 123 -32.63 11.30 -14.85
CA LEU A 123 -32.56 10.29 -13.79
C LEU A 123 -33.81 9.40 -13.82
N ALA A 124 -35.01 9.98 -13.98
CA ALA A 124 -36.25 9.21 -14.12
C ALA A 124 -36.26 8.35 -15.40
N ALA A 125 -35.71 8.85 -16.51
CA ALA A 125 -35.55 8.07 -17.73
C ALA A 125 -34.57 6.88 -17.56
N ALA A 126 -33.40 7.12 -16.95
CA ALA A 126 -32.41 6.08 -16.67
C ALA A 126 -32.95 5.00 -15.71
N ARG A 127 -33.73 5.38 -14.69
CA ARG A 127 -34.41 4.43 -13.79
C ARG A 127 -35.46 3.61 -14.52
N ARG A 128 -36.27 4.22 -15.39
CA ARG A 128 -37.26 3.51 -16.22
C ARG A 128 -36.58 2.51 -17.15
N GLN A 129 -35.51 2.90 -17.83
CA GLN A 129 -34.73 2.00 -18.69
C GLN A 129 -34.10 0.85 -17.90
N ALA A 130 -33.52 1.14 -16.72
CA ALA A 130 -32.95 0.10 -15.85
C ALA A 130 -34.02 -0.89 -15.37
N LEU A 131 -35.22 -0.43 -15.03
CA LEU A 131 -36.36 -1.28 -14.66
C LEU A 131 -36.81 -2.13 -15.85
N LEU A 132 -36.95 -1.55 -17.04
CA LEU A 132 -37.33 -2.30 -18.24
C LEU A 132 -36.36 -3.42 -18.57
N ARG A 133 -35.05 -3.21 -18.35
CA ARG A 133 -34.03 -4.27 -18.48
C ARG A 133 -34.16 -5.34 -17.39
N GLN A 134 -34.43 -4.96 -16.15
CA GLN A 134 -34.64 -5.91 -15.04
C GLN A 134 -35.85 -6.81 -15.27
N TYR A 135 -36.89 -6.29 -15.93
CA TYR A 135 -38.09 -7.04 -16.29
C TYR A 135 -38.06 -7.58 -17.73
N ALA A 136 -36.88 -7.60 -18.37
CA ALA A 136 -36.62 -8.16 -19.70
C ALA A 136 -37.52 -7.61 -20.84
N TYR A 137 -38.11 -6.43 -20.69
CA TYR A 137 -38.89 -5.78 -21.75
C TYR A 137 -38.02 -5.17 -22.86
N VAL A 138 -36.70 -5.11 -22.65
CA VAL A 138 -35.70 -4.64 -23.63
C VAL A 138 -34.48 -5.55 -23.53
N ASP A 139 -34.58 -6.76 -24.08
CA ASP A 139 -33.42 -7.58 -24.44
C ASP A 139 -33.34 -7.60 -25.97
N GLY A 140 -32.26 -7.04 -26.53
CA GLY A 140 -31.80 -7.37 -27.89
C GLY A 140 -31.85 -6.28 -28.96
N GLU A 141 -31.08 -5.19 -28.79
CA GLU A 141 -30.35 -4.58 -29.92
C GLU A 141 -29.05 -3.99 -29.37
N GLU A 142 -28.01 -4.83 -29.29
CA GLU A 142 -26.58 -4.50 -29.49
C GLU A 142 -25.73 -5.68 -28.98
N GLY A 143 -25.30 -6.58 -29.88
CA GLY A 143 -24.05 -7.33 -29.66
C GLY A 143 -24.01 -8.86 -29.87
N SER A 144 -24.84 -9.49 -30.70
CA SER A 144 -24.64 -10.90 -31.08
C SER A 144 -24.15 -11.08 -32.53
N SER A 145 -22.87 -11.42 -32.65
CA SER A 145 -22.28 -12.44 -33.55
C SER A 145 -22.58 -12.43 -35.06
N GLU A 146 -21.52 -12.24 -35.83
CA GLU A 146 -21.10 -13.06 -37.00
C GLU A 146 -22.22 -13.72 -37.85
N PHE A 147 -22.54 -13.14 -39.00
CA PHE A 147 -22.94 -13.90 -40.21
C PHE A 147 -22.65 -13.05 -41.47
N PRO A 148 -21.85 -13.54 -42.45
CA PRO A 148 -21.68 -12.87 -43.73
C PRO A 148 -22.83 -13.28 -44.64
N LEU A 149 -23.66 -12.34 -45.08
CA LEU A 149 -24.69 -12.59 -46.10
C LEU A 149 -24.27 -11.96 -47.44
N PRO A 150 -24.17 -12.76 -48.52
CA PRO A 150 -23.89 -12.29 -49.87
C PRO A 150 -25.20 -11.87 -50.57
N GLY A 151 -25.18 -10.75 -51.29
CA GLY A 151 -26.26 -10.38 -52.20
C GLY A 151 -26.68 -8.92 -52.11
N ALA A 152 -25.95 -8.06 -52.81
CA ALA A 152 -26.45 -6.74 -53.23
C ALA A 152 -27.46 -6.91 -54.38
N PRO A 153 -28.41 -5.97 -54.51
CA PRO A 153 -28.50 -5.28 -55.79
C PRO A 153 -28.48 -3.76 -55.62
N ASP A 154 -27.50 -3.17 -56.28
CA ASP A 154 -27.48 -1.87 -56.96
C ASP A 154 -28.43 -0.76 -56.48
N ALA A 155 -27.81 0.23 -55.83
CA ALA A 155 -28.22 1.63 -55.96
C ALA A 155 -26.96 2.48 -56.13
N GLU A 156 -26.41 2.47 -57.34
CA GLU A 156 -25.52 3.53 -57.81
C GLU A 156 -26.26 4.87 -57.78
N GLY A 157 -25.64 5.90 -57.21
CA GLY A 157 -26.03 7.28 -57.48
C GLY A 157 -25.93 8.25 -56.32
N ARG A 158 -24.70 8.65 -55.96
CA ARG A 158 -24.21 10.05 -55.98
C ARG A 158 -22.95 10.16 -55.12
N GLY A 159 -21.93 10.74 -55.74
CA GLY A 159 -20.59 10.89 -55.18
C GLY A 159 -20.56 11.75 -53.92
N GLY A 160 -19.66 11.36 -53.03
CA GLY A 160 -19.44 12.01 -51.74
C GLY A 160 -18.84 10.99 -50.79
N ALA A 161 -17.58 10.61 -51.00
CA ALA A 161 -16.86 9.89 -49.97
C ALA A 161 -16.88 10.76 -48.69
N PRO A 162 -17.43 10.28 -47.56
CA PRO A 162 -17.47 11.10 -46.36
C PRO A 162 -16.02 11.39 -45.94
N PRO A 163 -15.71 12.62 -45.49
CA PRO A 163 -14.36 12.99 -45.14
C PRO A 163 -13.83 12.02 -44.09
N LYS A 164 -12.64 11.46 -44.34
CA LYS A 164 -11.90 10.59 -43.40
C LYS A 164 -11.74 11.32 -42.05
N GLY A 165 -12.66 11.12 -41.12
CA GLY A 165 -12.62 11.73 -39.79
C GLY A 165 -13.96 11.82 -39.07
N GLU A 166 -15.08 12.01 -39.78
CA GLU A 166 -16.40 12.17 -39.14
C GLU A 166 -16.95 10.86 -38.59
N LYS A 167 -16.82 9.76 -39.33
CA LYS A 167 -17.19 8.41 -38.84
C LYS A 167 -16.39 7.99 -37.61
N ALA A 168 -15.13 8.44 -37.48
CA ALA A 168 -14.33 8.17 -36.29
C ALA A 168 -14.81 8.98 -35.08
N ARG A 169 -15.18 10.26 -35.29
CA ARG A 169 -15.77 11.12 -34.25
C ARG A 169 -17.16 10.67 -33.81
N GLU A 170 -18.01 10.23 -34.74
CA GLU A 170 -19.32 9.66 -34.41
C GLU A 170 -19.18 8.35 -33.64
N LEU A 171 -18.20 7.53 -33.99
CA LEU A 171 -17.96 6.25 -33.31
C LEU A 171 -17.29 6.43 -31.94
N GLU A 172 -16.43 7.44 -31.77
CA GLU A 172 -15.92 7.88 -30.47
C GLU A 172 -17.00 8.52 -29.60
N ALA A 173 -17.86 9.37 -30.15
CA ALA A 173 -19.00 9.95 -29.44
C ALA A 173 -20.01 8.86 -29.01
N LYS A 174 -20.27 7.87 -29.87
CA LYS A 174 -21.10 6.72 -29.53
C LYS A 174 -20.47 5.86 -28.43
N ARG A 175 -19.15 5.66 -28.45
CA ARG A 175 -18.41 4.95 -27.37
C ARG A 175 -18.47 5.71 -26.05
N GLN A 176 -18.23 7.02 -26.06
CA GLN A 176 -18.32 7.86 -24.86
C GLN A 176 -19.75 7.91 -24.30
N ALA A 177 -20.77 7.94 -25.15
CA ALA A 177 -22.17 7.87 -24.73
C ALA A 177 -22.52 6.51 -24.12
N ALA A 178 -22.05 5.40 -24.72
CA ALA A 178 -22.24 4.05 -24.20
C ALA A 178 -21.51 3.84 -22.86
N GLU A 179 -20.29 4.37 -22.73
CA GLU A 179 -19.53 4.36 -21.46
C GLU A 179 -20.25 5.17 -20.38
N ARG A 180 -20.76 6.37 -20.71
CA ARG A 180 -21.55 7.18 -19.78
C ARG A 180 -22.84 6.46 -19.35
N GLN A 181 -23.55 5.80 -20.26
CA GLN A 181 -24.74 5.02 -19.92
C GLN A 181 -24.41 3.82 -19.04
N ARG A 182 -23.31 3.13 -19.29
CA ARG A 182 -22.82 2.02 -18.47
C ARG A 182 -22.48 2.49 -17.06
N MET A 183 -21.82 3.64 -16.94
CA MET A 183 -21.48 4.27 -15.67
C MET A 183 -22.73 4.67 -14.87
N ILE A 184 -23.75 5.23 -15.53
CA ILE A 184 -25.04 5.58 -14.90
C ILE A 184 -25.76 4.32 -14.40
N GLN A 185 -25.78 3.24 -15.19
CA GLN A 185 -26.41 1.99 -14.79
C GLN A 185 -25.70 1.31 -13.64
N GLU A 186 -24.37 1.28 -13.67
CA GLU A 186 -23.57 0.76 -12.56
C GLU A 186 -23.78 1.61 -11.29
N ALA A 187 -23.87 2.93 -11.43
CA ALA A 187 -24.17 3.83 -10.33
C ALA A 187 -25.56 3.57 -9.73
N LEU A 188 -26.60 3.40 -10.56
CA LEU A 188 -27.96 3.04 -10.12
C LEU A 188 -27.99 1.67 -9.42
N TYR A 189 -27.24 0.70 -9.93
CA TYR A 189 -27.15 -0.63 -9.33
C TYR A 189 -26.47 -0.60 -7.96
N ARG A 190 -25.36 0.15 -7.84
CA ARG A 190 -24.65 0.36 -6.57
C ARG A 190 -25.52 1.11 -5.56
N ASP A 191 -26.24 2.15 -5.97
CA ASP A 191 -27.19 2.89 -5.11
C ASP A 191 -28.33 1.97 -4.61
N GLY A 192 -28.89 1.15 -5.50
CA GLY A 192 -29.89 0.14 -5.13
C GLY A 192 -29.37 -0.89 -4.13
N ARG A 193 -28.12 -1.37 -4.30
CA ARG A 193 -27.47 -2.28 -3.34
C ARG A 193 -27.20 -1.61 -2.00
N LYS A 194 -26.68 -0.37 -1.98
CA LYS A 194 -26.44 0.40 -0.75
C LYS A 194 -27.74 0.61 0.04
N LYS A 195 -28.84 0.96 -0.64
CA LYS A 195 -30.17 1.11 -0.01
C LYS A 195 -30.71 -0.19 0.56
N LYS A 196 -30.55 -1.32 -0.15
CA LYS A 196 -30.92 -2.65 0.37
C LYS A 196 -30.06 -3.06 1.56
N HIS A 197 -28.75 -2.77 1.52
CA HIS A 197 -27.83 -3.05 2.63
C HIS A 197 -28.22 -2.28 3.88
N ARG A 198 -28.44 -0.97 3.77
CA ARG A 198 -28.90 -0.12 4.88
C ARG A 198 -30.21 -0.61 5.49
N LYS A 199 -31.20 -0.95 4.65
CA LYS A 199 -32.46 -1.53 5.13
C LYS A 199 -32.24 -2.87 5.85
N ASN A 200 -31.37 -3.73 5.31
CA ASN A 200 -31.06 -4.99 5.95
C ASN A 200 -30.31 -4.78 7.27
N GLU A 201 -29.42 -3.79 7.38
CA GLU A 201 -28.76 -3.40 8.62
C GLU A 201 -29.75 -2.83 9.64
N GLU A 202 -30.66 -1.95 9.23
CA GLU A 202 -31.73 -1.42 10.08
C GLU A 202 -32.64 -2.54 10.61
N VAL A 203 -32.97 -3.53 9.78
CA VAL A 203 -33.76 -4.70 10.17
C VAL A 203 -32.96 -5.63 11.10
N ASP A 204 -31.66 -5.83 10.84
CA ASP A 204 -30.76 -6.66 11.68
C ASP A 204 -30.49 -6.01 13.05
N LEU A 205 -30.44 -4.67 13.11
CA LEU A 205 -30.34 -3.92 14.36
C LEU A 205 -31.63 -4.03 15.20
N LEU A 206 -32.79 -4.08 14.54
CA LEU A 206 -34.09 -4.20 15.22
C LEU A 206 -34.42 -5.66 15.60
N ALA A 207 -33.91 -6.63 14.85
CA ALA A 207 -34.07 -8.06 15.09
C ALA A 207 -32.79 -8.82 14.64
N PRO A 208 -31.82 -9.01 15.54
CA PRO A 208 -30.53 -9.60 15.20
C PRO A 208 -30.70 -11.03 14.69
N ASN A 209 -30.26 -11.30 13.46
CA ASN A 209 -30.30 -12.64 12.90
C ASN A 209 -29.03 -13.40 13.29
N LEU A 210 -29.09 -14.18 14.38
CA LEU A 210 -27.97 -15.01 14.87
C LEU A 210 -27.40 -15.97 13.80
N ASN A 211 -28.16 -16.35 12.76
CA ASN A 211 -27.64 -17.21 11.70
C ASN A 211 -26.69 -16.48 10.76
N LYS A 212 -26.85 -15.16 10.61
CA LYS A 212 -25.98 -14.32 9.79
C LYS A 212 -24.61 -14.14 10.45
N GLU A 213 -24.57 -13.91 11.77
CA GLU A 213 -23.32 -13.87 12.53
C GLU A 213 -22.56 -15.19 12.48
N LYS A 214 -23.26 -16.32 12.63
CA LYS A 214 -22.65 -17.65 12.46
C LYS A 214 -22.06 -17.83 11.06
N ALA A 215 -22.78 -17.43 10.02
CA ALA A 215 -22.26 -17.49 8.66
C ALA A 215 -21.03 -16.57 8.46
N HIS A 216 -21.04 -15.37 9.01
CA HIS A 216 -19.88 -14.47 8.99
C HIS A 216 -18.69 -15.05 9.75
N PHE A 217 -18.92 -15.65 10.92
CA PHE A 217 -17.90 -16.32 11.71
C PHE A 217 -17.28 -17.50 10.95
N VAL A 218 -18.11 -18.37 10.34
CA VAL A 218 -17.63 -19.50 9.53
C VAL A 218 -16.81 -19.00 8.33
N MET A 219 -17.27 -17.95 7.64
CA MET A 219 -16.53 -17.37 6.51
C MET A 219 -15.23 -16.69 6.94
N ALA A 220 -15.20 -16.03 8.10
CA ALA A 220 -14.00 -15.44 8.67
C ALA A 220 -12.98 -16.52 9.06
N ALA A 221 -13.43 -17.56 9.76
CA ALA A 221 -12.61 -18.71 10.12
C ALA A 221 -12.04 -19.41 8.88
N GLN A 222 -12.82 -19.58 7.81
CA GLN A 222 -12.35 -20.16 6.56
C GLN A 222 -11.28 -19.29 5.88
N ARG A 223 -11.43 -17.96 5.89
CA ARG A 223 -10.41 -17.04 5.37
C ARG A 223 -9.12 -17.07 6.18
N GLU A 224 -9.21 -17.15 7.50
CA GLU A 224 -8.04 -17.30 8.38
C GLU A 224 -7.33 -18.63 8.16
N GLN A 225 -8.07 -19.72 8.01
CA GLN A 225 -7.50 -21.03 7.68
C GLN A 225 -6.78 -21.02 6.33
N GLN A 226 -7.34 -20.36 5.32
CA GLN A 226 -6.67 -20.20 4.02
C GLN A 226 -5.39 -19.37 4.12
N LYS A 227 -5.39 -18.29 4.92
CA LYS A 227 -4.20 -17.48 5.18
C LYS A 227 -3.11 -18.30 5.86
N LYS A 228 -3.44 -19.02 6.93
CA LYS A 228 -2.51 -19.92 7.63
C LYS A 228 -1.95 -20.99 6.69
N ALA A 229 -2.81 -21.67 5.93
CA ALA A 229 -2.37 -22.67 4.96
C ALA A 229 -1.42 -22.11 3.88
N SER A 230 -1.61 -20.84 3.49
CA SER A 230 -0.70 -20.16 2.54
C SER A 230 0.64 -19.79 3.18
N GLN A 231 0.65 -19.39 4.45
CA GLN A 231 1.85 -19.11 5.22
C GLN A 231 2.66 -20.38 5.47
N ASP A 232 2.01 -21.47 5.90
CA ASP A 232 2.65 -22.77 6.11
C ASP A 232 3.35 -23.30 4.85
N ARG A 233 2.77 -23.06 3.67
CA ARG A 233 3.40 -23.43 2.39
C ARG A 233 4.67 -22.61 2.15
N LYS A 234 4.60 -21.29 2.34
CA LYS A 234 5.77 -20.40 2.20
C LYS A 234 6.88 -20.75 3.20
N GLU A 235 6.52 -21.08 4.43
CA GLU A 235 7.48 -21.49 5.46
C GLU A 235 8.16 -22.82 5.12
N ARG A 236 7.41 -23.81 4.62
CA ARG A 236 8.00 -25.07 4.13
C ARG A 236 8.96 -24.86 2.97
N ASP A 237 8.58 -24.02 2.01
CA ASP A 237 9.43 -23.70 0.85
C ASP A 237 10.70 -22.96 1.28
N LYS A 238 10.58 -22.00 2.21
CA LYS A 238 11.74 -21.29 2.79
C LYS A 238 12.66 -22.24 3.55
N ALA A 239 12.11 -23.12 4.39
CA ALA A 239 12.89 -24.11 5.12
C ALA A 239 13.62 -25.10 4.19
N ALA A 240 13.01 -25.49 3.07
CA ALA A 240 13.66 -26.33 2.07
C ALA A 240 14.84 -25.62 1.37
N LEU A 241 14.67 -24.34 1.02
CA LEU A 241 15.74 -23.52 0.44
C LEU A 241 16.89 -23.30 1.44
N ASP A 242 16.58 -23.03 2.71
CA ASP A 242 17.60 -22.85 3.74
C ASP A 242 18.39 -24.14 3.99
N LYS A 243 17.72 -25.30 3.97
CA LYS A 243 18.40 -26.61 4.01
C LYS A 243 19.35 -26.80 2.83
N GLN A 244 18.92 -26.46 1.61
CA GLN A 244 19.76 -26.55 0.41
C GLN A 244 20.98 -25.62 0.50
N ARG A 245 20.80 -24.39 1.01
CA ARG A 245 21.89 -23.44 1.25
C ARG A 245 22.88 -23.96 2.30
N ALA A 246 22.39 -24.54 3.39
CA ALA A 246 23.23 -25.12 4.43
C ALA A 246 24.06 -26.31 3.90
N ASP A 247 23.46 -27.20 3.10
CA ASP A 247 24.17 -28.33 2.50
C ASP A 247 25.24 -27.87 1.49
N GLN A 248 24.95 -26.83 0.70
CA GLN A 248 25.95 -26.22 -0.19
C GLN A 248 27.08 -25.52 0.58
N ALA A 249 26.78 -24.82 1.67
CA ALA A 249 27.77 -24.18 2.51
C ALA A 249 28.70 -25.20 3.17
N LYS A 250 28.16 -26.31 3.69
CA LYS A 250 28.95 -27.43 4.23
C LYS A 250 29.84 -28.06 3.16
N ALA A 251 29.31 -28.31 1.97
CA ALA A 251 30.10 -28.87 0.87
C ALA A 251 31.23 -27.93 0.41
N LYS A 252 31.00 -26.61 0.39
CA LYS A 252 32.06 -25.61 0.09
C LYS A 252 33.11 -25.56 1.20
N ALA A 253 32.70 -25.56 2.46
CA ALA A 253 33.62 -25.57 3.59
C ALA A 253 34.51 -26.82 3.61
N ASP A 254 33.95 -28.00 3.31
CA ASP A 254 34.74 -29.24 3.23
C ASP A 254 35.71 -29.25 2.05
N LYS A 255 35.33 -28.66 0.91
CA LYS A 255 36.24 -28.47 -0.23
C LYS A 255 37.38 -27.52 0.12
N GLN A 256 37.10 -26.40 0.78
CA GLN A 256 38.12 -25.46 1.23
C GLN A 256 39.07 -26.08 2.25
N LYS A 257 38.55 -26.85 3.22
CA LYS A 257 39.38 -27.61 4.18
C LYS A 257 40.29 -28.63 3.49
N LYS A 258 39.79 -29.33 2.46
CA LYS A 258 40.61 -30.27 1.68
C LYS A 258 41.68 -29.55 0.85
N ALA A 259 41.34 -28.44 0.20
CA ALA A 259 42.29 -27.63 -0.58
C ALA A 259 43.40 -27.05 0.32
N ALA A 260 43.05 -26.44 1.46
CA ALA A 260 44.01 -25.91 2.42
C ALA A 260 44.94 -27.00 3.00
N LYS A 261 44.44 -28.24 3.15
CA LYS A 261 45.26 -29.38 3.58
C LYS A 261 46.20 -29.88 2.48
N GLN A 262 45.85 -29.69 1.22
CA GLN A 262 46.70 -30.02 0.07
C GLN A 262 47.80 -28.96 -0.12
N GLU A 263 47.47 -27.67 0.00
CA GLU A 263 48.46 -26.58 0.00
C GLU A 263 49.45 -26.65 1.16
N ARG A 264 49.05 -27.18 2.32
CA ARG A 264 49.98 -27.46 3.43
C ARG A 264 50.91 -28.66 3.20
N ARG A 265 50.64 -29.50 2.21
CA ARG A 265 51.40 -30.73 1.91
C ARG A 265 52.28 -30.60 0.66
N ALA A 266 51.97 -29.63 -0.20
CA ALA A 266 52.82 -29.22 -1.33
C ALA A 266 53.88 -28.23 -0.82
#